data_AF-A0AA87Z757-F1
#
_entry.id   AF-A0AA87Z757-F1
#
_cell.length_a   1.000
_cell.length_b   1.000
_cell.length_c   1.000
_cell.angle_alpha   90.00
_cell.angle_beta   90.00
_cell.angle_gamma   90.00
#
_symmetry.space_group_name_H-M   'P 1'
#
loop_
_entity.id
_entity.type
_entity.pdbx_description
1 polymer ?
#
loop_
_entity_poly.entity_id
_entity_poly.type
_entity_poly.pdbx_seq_one_letter_code
_entity_poly.pdbx_strand_id
1 'polypeptide(L)'
;MAKKRRKVRDGTKEEGQGPKIMAADLISKLPDHVIHHILSFLPTIYAVRMSLLSRCWRRMWYSIPALKFDDHQIKEELFFNFVEQCLKHRQMGMQGNTTSVIARFELRISDYRVDSFQVDRWLSFAARPHLKELIVNAGGMYCMSGFYCLPQFALDLTSLTILNLKFMKLEDISHVNLPSLKSMSFSYVDVEAKVLHNLILRCPSLESCFIEDDEDNETVLPSNLQISRFPLLESLTFKGCHQVDIRHQYLKVLVLEKRVDWVEEVKSEISIDAPNLVCFSYNSSELLQIVMNSPNLLETNITLYEFEETCSME
;
A
#
# COMPACT_ATOMS: atom_id res chain seq x y z
N MET A 1 -73.84 7.90 6.10
CA MET A 1 -74.17 8.92 5.09
C MET A 1 -73.04 8.97 4.06
N ALA A 2 -73.31 8.46 2.86
CA ALA A 2 -72.36 8.45 1.74
C ALA A 2 -72.46 9.76 0.95
N LYS A 3 -71.31 10.40 0.64
CA LYS A 3 -71.23 11.50 -0.33
C LYS A 3 -70.32 11.10 -1.49
N LYS A 4 -70.98 10.58 -2.52
CA LYS A 4 -70.48 10.32 -3.87
C LYS A 4 -70.24 11.68 -4.55
N ARG A 5 -69.00 12.01 -4.94
CA ARG A 5 -68.72 13.15 -5.82
C ARG A 5 -68.14 12.67 -7.14
N ARG A 6 -68.77 13.17 -8.21
CA ARG A 6 -68.71 12.75 -9.61
C ARG A 6 -67.35 13.05 -10.24
N LYS A 7 -66.93 12.10 -11.07
CA LYS A 7 -65.87 12.18 -12.07
C LYS A 7 -66.37 13.10 -13.20
N VAL A 8 -65.69 14.22 -13.45
CA VAL A 8 -65.82 14.99 -14.70
C VAL A 8 -64.55 14.72 -15.50
N ARG A 9 -64.77 14.30 -16.74
CA ARG A 9 -63.79 13.94 -17.74
C ARG A 9 -63.86 15.09 -18.75
N ASP A 10 -62.78 15.84 -18.92
CA ASP A 10 -62.61 16.65 -20.12
C ASP A 10 -61.15 16.57 -20.54
N GLY A 11 -60.94 16.42 -21.83
CA GLY A 11 -59.70 15.99 -22.45
C GLY A 11 -59.08 17.05 -23.35
N THR A 12 -57.89 16.70 -23.83
CA THR A 12 -57.09 17.36 -24.88
C THR A 12 -56.39 18.64 -24.39
N LYS A 13 -55.09 18.88 -24.57
CA LYS A 13 -54.15 18.54 -25.65
C LYS A 13 -52.72 18.50 -25.09
N GLU A 14 -51.95 17.47 -25.42
CA GLU A 14 -50.67 17.56 -26.14
C GLU A 14 -49.66 18.59 -25.62
N GLU A 15 -48.71 18.14 -24.79
CA GLU A 15 -47.37 18.72 -24.74
C GLU A 15 -46.32 17.60 -24.67
N GLY A 16 -45.59 17.45 -25.78
CA GLY A 16 -44.20 17.01 -25.84
C GLY A 16 -43.74 15.84 -24.98
N GLN A 17 -44.10 14.60 -25.35
CA GLN A 17 -43.17 13.49 -25.11
C GLN A 17 -42.07 13.55 -26.17
N GLY A 18 -41.11 14.46 -25.97
CA GLY A 18 -39.77 14.23 -26.50
C GLY A 18 -39.27 12.87 -26.01
N PRO A 19 -38.42 12.15 -26.77
CA PRO A 19 -37.98 10.83 -26.35
C PRO A 19 -37.42 10.96 -24.95
N LYS A 20 -38.05 10.29 -23.98
CA LYS A 20 -37.38 9.95 -22.73
C LYS A 20 -36.17 9.15 -23.16
N ILE A 21 -35.04 9.84 -23.33
CA ILE A 21 -33.74 9.22 -23.20
C ILE A 21 -33.73 8.80 -21.74
N MET A 22 -34.34 7.64 -21.45
CA MET A 22 -33.92 6.86 -20.30
C MET A 22 -32.43 6.79 -20.51
N ALA A 23 -31.66 7.49 -19.69
CA ALA A 23 -30.22 7.35 -19.65
C ALA A 23 -30.01 5.86 -19.42
N ALA A 24 -29.84 5.13 -20.52
CA ALA A 24 -29.70 3.70 -20.46
C ALA A 24 -28.45 3.52 -19.62
N ASP A 25 -28.54 2.74 -18.55
CA ASP A 25 -27.37 2.46 -17.73
C ASP A 25 -26.41 1.62 -18.57
N LEU A 26 -25.59 2.32 -19.37
CA LEU A 26 -24.64 1.75 -20.30
C LEU A 26 -23.56 0.98 -19.55
N ILE A 27 -23.29 1.39 -18.30
CA ILE A 27 -22.30 0.75 -17.46
C ILE A 27 -22.83 -0.60 -16.96
N SER A 28 -24.12 -0.72 -16.62
CA SER A 28 -24.77 -2.02 -16.33
C SER A 28 -24.85 -2.97 -17.53
N LYS A 29 -24.53 -2.52 -18.76
CA LYS A 29 -24.43 -3.38 -19.95
C LYS A 29 -23.01 -3.91 -20.20
N LEU A 30 -22.01 -3.41 -19.48
CA LEU A 30 -20.65 -3.92 -19.60
C LEU A 30 -20.56 -5.35 -19.05
N PRO A 31 -19.66 -6.18 -19.58
CA PRO A 31 -19.37 -7.48 -18.99
C PRO A 31 -18.86 -7.35 -17.55
N ASP A 32 -19.23 -8.30 -16.69
CA ASP A 32 -18.87 -8.31 -15.26
C ASP A 32 -17.38 -8.09 -15.01
N HIS A 33 -16.51 -8.73 -15.79
CA HIS A 33 -15.06 -8.59 -15.65
C HIS A 33 -14.55 -7.15 -15.89
N VAL A 34 -15.20 -6.40 -16.79
CA VAL A 34 -14.87 -4.99 -17.05
C VAL A 34 -15.31 -4.13 -15.88
N ILE A 35 -16.51 -4.38 -15.34
CA ILE A 35 -17.02 -3.67 -14.17
C ILE A 35 -16.12 -3.93 -12.95
N HIS A 36 -15.70 -5.19 -12.74
CA HIS A 36 -14.73 -5.54 -11.69
C HIS A 36 -13.40 -4.81 -11.86
N HIS A 37 -12.89 -4.73 -13.08
CA HIS A 37 -11.66 -4.01 -13.37
C HIS A 37 -11.79 -2.52 -13.03
N ILE A 38 -12.85 -1.86 -13.51
CA ILE A 38 -13.13 -0.44 -13.21
C ILE A 38 -13.23 -0.22 -11.68
N LEU A 39 -14.04 -1.03 -11.00
CA LEU A 39 -14.26 -0.91 -9.57
C LEU A 39 -13.00 -1.22 -8.74
N SER A 40 -12.07 -2.03 -9.26
CA SER A 40 -10.80 -2.35 -8.58
C SER A 40 -9.85 -1.15 -8.48
N PHE A 41 -10.02 -0.13 -9.32
CA PHE A 41 -9.27 1.12 -9.23
C PHE A 41 -9.81 2.03 -8.13
N LEU A 42 -11.11 1.97 -7.86
CA LEU A 42 -11.77 2.86 -6.92
C LEU A 42 -11.47 2.51 -5.46
N PRO A 43 -11.43 3.51 -4.58
CA PRO A 43 -11.55 3.26 -3.16
C PRO A 43 -12.85 2.55 -2.80
N THR A 44 -12.81 1.70 -1.77
CA THR A 44 -13.93 0.84 -1.35
C THR A 44 -15.21 1.66 -1.11
N ILE A 45 -15.11 2.84 -0.52
CA ILE A 45 -16.27 3.69 -0.24
C ILE A 45 -17.06 4.06 -1.49
N TYR A 46 -16.41 4.29 -2.61
CA TYR A 46 -17.10 4.61 -3.86
C TYR A 46 -17.77 3.38 -4.45
N ALA A 47 -17.10 2.23 -4.43
CA ALA A 47 -17.69 0.98 -4.89
C ALA A 47 -18.94 0.59 -4.06
N VAL A 48 -18.90 0.80 -2.74
CA VAL A 48 -20.05 0.62 -1.84
C VAL A 48 -21.16 1.62 -2.16
N ARG A 49 -20.84 2.91 -2.40
CA ARG A 49 -21.85 3.92 -2.79
C ARG A 49 -22.52 3.56 -4.12
N MET A 50 -21.75 3.11 -5.11
CA MET A 50 -22.28 2.66 -6.40
C MET A 50 -23.19 1.44 -6.26
N SER A 51 -22.93 0.58 -5.26
CA SER A 51 -23.78 -0.56 -4.93
C SER A 51 -25.24 -0.18 -4.61
N LEU A 52 -25.48 1.09 -4.22
CA LEU A 52 -26.81 1.62 -3.93
C LEU A 52 -27.58 2.03 -5.19
N LEU A 53 -26.89 2.18 -6.33
CA LEU A 53 -27.48 2.67 -7.58
C LEU A 53 -28.30 1.59 -8.30
N SER A 54 -27.90 0.32 -8.21
CA SER A 54 -28.66 -0.78 -8.80
C SER A 54 -28.35 -2.13 -8.16
N ARG A 55 -29.24 -3.11 -8.39
CA ARG A 55 -29.00 -4.51 -7.97
C ARG A 55 -27.79 -5.15 -8.65
N CYS A 56 -27.40 -4.67 -9.84
CA CYS A 56 -26.23 -5.15 -10.55
C CYS A 56 -24.96 -4.72 -9.81
N TRP A 57 -24.81 -3.42 -9.54
CA TRP A 57 -23.70 -2.86 -8.76
C TRP A 57 -23.61 -3.48 -7.37
N ARG A 58 -24.75 -3.72 -6.72
CA ARG A 58 -24.79 -4.43 -5.43
C ARG A 58 -24.21 -5.83 -5.50
N ARG A 59 -24.50 -6.58 -6.56
CA ARG A 59 -23.96 -7.93 -6.75
C ARG A 59 -22.46 -7.89 -7.03
N MET A 60 -22.01 -6.96 -7.87
CA MET A 60 -20.60 -6.79 -8.22
C MET A 60 -19.77 -6.40 -7.00
N TRP A 61 -20.29 -5.51 -6.14
CA TRP A 61 -19.63 -5.07 -4.92
C TRP A 61 -19.07 -6.23 -4.08
N TYR A 62 -19.86 -7.30 -3.90
CA TYR A 62 -19.46 -8.44 -3.08
C TYR A 62 -18.28 -9.25 -3.64
N SER A 63 -17.98 -9.13 -4.93
CA SER A 63 -16.97 -9.91 -5.66
C SER A 63 -15.78 -9.09 -6.17
N ILE A 64 -15.66 -7.80 -5.81
CA ILE A 64 -14.52 -6.97 -6.22
C ILE A 64 -13.22 -7.49 -5.60
N PRO A 65 -12.18 -7.79 -6.39
CA PRO A 65 -10.95 -8.39 -5.86
C PRO A 65 -10.05 -7.42 -5.09
N ALA A 66 -10.29 -6.10 -5.19
CA ALA A 66 -9.53 -5.08 -4.48
C ALA A 66 -10.37 -4.41 -3.39
N LEU A 67 -9.83 -4.35 -2.18
CA LEU A 67 -10.35 -3.56 -1.06
C LEU A 67 -9.34 -2.48 -0.72
N LYS A 68 -9.77 -1.21 -0.76
CA LYS A 68 -8.95 -0.05 -0.44
C LYS A 68 -9.66 0.82 0.59
N PHE A 69 -9.18 0.79 1.82
CA PHE A 69 -9.66 1.56 2.95
C PHE A 69 -8.65 2.64 3.27
N ASP A 70 -9.10 3.88 3.28
CA ASP A 70 -8.28 5.06 3.52
C ASP A 70 -9.13 6.05 4.32
N ASP A 71 -8.70 6.34 5.54
CA ASP A 71 -9.45 7.20 6.44
C ASP A 71 -9.41 8.68 6.05
N HIS A 72 -8.48 9.12 5.19
CA HIS A 72 -8.54 10.47 4.61
C HIS A 72 -9.76 10.68 3.70
N GLN A 73 -10.43 9.61 3.27
CA GLN A 73 -11.60 9.67 2.38
C GLN A 73 -12.94 9.62 3.13
N ILE A 74 -12.89 9.34 4.42
CA ILE A 74 -14.05 9.15 5.28
C ILE A 74 -13.88 10.09 6.47
N LYS A 75 -14.96 10.61 7.04
CA LYS A 75 -14.79 11.31 8.33
C LYS A 75 -14.22 10.32 9.34
N GLU A 76 -13.15 10.69 10.03
CA GLU A 76 -12.39 9.81 10.92
C GLU A 76 -13.30 9.02 11.88
N GLU A 77 -14.26 9.70 12.52
CA GLU A 77 -15.25 9.12 13.45
C GLU A 77 -16.11 7.99 12.85
N LEU A 78 -16.24 7.95 11.52
CA LEU A 78 -17.05 6.98 10.79
C LEU A 78 -16.21 5.89 10.14
N PHE A 79 -14.90 6.07 10.02
CA PHE A 79 -14.02 5.15 9.29
C PHE A 79 -14.09 3.73 9.86
N PHE A 80 -13.91 3.60 11.18
CA PHE A 80 -14.00 2.32 11.87
C PHE A 80 -15.30 1.57 11.55
N ASN A 81 -16.43 2.24 11.79
CA ASN A 81 -17.75 1.67 11.56
C ASN A 81 -17.96 1.32 10.08
N PHE A 82 -17.43 2.14 9.18
CA PHE A 82 -17.50 1.88 7.74
C PHE A 82 -16.74 0.60 7.37
N VAL A 83 -15.49 0.44 7.79
CA VAL A 83 -14.69 -0.76 7.47
C VAL A 83 -15.39 -1.99 8.04
N GLU A 84 -15.78 -1.95 9.32
CA GLU A 84 -16.41 -3.09 9.97
C GLU A 84 -17.72 -3.51 9.29
N GLN A 85 -18.61 -2.55 8.99
CA GLN A 85 -19.86 -2.84 8.29
C GLN A 85 -19.61 -3.30 6.86
N CYS A 86 -18.62 -2.74 6.16
CA CYS A 86 -18.25 -3.17 4.82
C CYS A 86 -17.83 -4.64 4.80
N LEU A 87 -16.92 -5.05 5.68
CA LEU A 87 -16.44 -6.43 5.74
C LEU A 87 -17.57 -7.39 6.14
N LYS A 88 -18.40 -7.04 7.13
CA LYS A 88 -19.59 -7.81 7.52
C LYS A 88 -20.57 -7.98 6.37
N HIS A 89 -20.94 -6.89 5.69
CA HIS A 89 -21.84 -6.94 4.54
C HIS A 89 -21.27 -7.74 3.38
N ARG A 90 -19.96 -7.63 3.15
CA ARG A 90 -19.29 -8.42 2.14
C ARG A 90 -19.33 -9.91 2.48
N GLN A 91 -19.04 -10.28 3.72
CA GLN A 91 -19.12 -11.66 4.20
C GLN A 91 -20.53 -12.26 4.01
N MET A 92 -21.58 -11.50 4.36
CA MET A 92 -22.96 -11.91 4.14
C MET A 92 -23.32 -12.04 2.65
N GLY A 93 -22.88 -11.07 1.83
CA GLY A 93 -23.12 -11.05 0.39
C GLY A 93 -22.45 -12.19 -0.37
N MET A 94 -21.34 -12.73 0.15
CA MET A 94 -20.67 -13.92 -0.38
C MET A 94 -21.43 -15.23 -0.13
N GLN A 95 -22.52 -15.23 0.65
CA GLN A 95 -23.31 -16.43 1.00
C GLN A 95 -22.46 -17.61 1.52
N GLY A 96 -21.37 -17.32 2.24
CA GLY A 96 -20.46 -18.35 2.76
C GLY A 96 -19.51 -18.96 1.70
N ASN A 97 -19.53 -18.47 0.46
CA ASN A 97 -18.55 -18.86 -0.54
C ASN A 97 -17.21 -18.16 -0.24
N THR A 98 -16.31 -18.88 0.42
CA THR A 98 -14.99 -18.41 0.84
C THR A 98 -14.01 -18.20 -0.32
N THR A 99 -14.44 -18.47 -1.57
CA THR A 99 -13.65 -18.30 -2.79
C THR A 99 -13.58 -16.85 -3.27
N SER A 100 -14.06 -15.86 -2.50
CA SER A 100 -13.82 -14.45 -2.84
C SER A 100 -12.33 -14.19 -2.86
N VAL A 101 -11.79 -14.07 -4.07
CA VAL A 101 -10.39 -13.80 -4.37
C VAL A 101 -10.12 -12.34 -4.07
N ILE A 102 -9.96 -11.99 -2.79
CA ILE A 102 -9.36 -10.70 -2.43
C ILE A 102 -7.92 -10.79 -2.89
N ALA A 103 -7.62 -10.15 -4.01
CA ALA A 103 -6.30 -10.12 -4.62
C ALA A 103 -5.49 -8.90 -4.12
N ARG A 104 -6.16 -7.83 -3.73
CA ARG A 104 -5.53 -6.63 -3.19
C ARG A 104 -6.25 -6.16 -1.93
N PHE A 105 -5.48 -5.91 -0.88
CA PHE A 105 -5.95 -5.28 0.34
C PHE A 105 -5.05 -4.10 0.68
N GLU A 106 -5.66 -2.93 0.77
CA GLU A 106 -5.00 -1.67 1.09
C GLU A 106 -5.74 -1.04 2.28
N LEU A 107 -4.99 -0.75 3.34
CA LEU A 107 -5.49 -0.17 4.57
C LEU A 107 -4.58 0.98 4.99
N ARG A 108 -5.10 2.20 5.02
CA ARG A 108 -4.39 3.39 5.48
C ARG A 108 -5.15 3.99 6.66
N ILE A 109 -4.43 4.12 7.78
CA ILE A 109 -4.94 4.56 9.07
C ILE A 109 -4.06 5.71 9.54
N SER A 110 -4.64 6.90 9.58
CA SER A 110 -4.15 8.11 10.23
C SER A 110 -4.87 8.39 11.56
N ASP A 111 -5.98 7.72 11.85
CA ASP A 111 -6.72 7.84 13.11
C ASP A 111 -6.07 7.02 14.25
N TYR A 112 -5.53 7.71 15.25
CA TYR A 112 -4.91 7.14 16.45
C TYR A 112 -5.88 6.38 17.37
N ARG A 113 -7.20 6.51 17.17
CA ARG A 113 -8.23 5.85 17.98
C ARG A 113 -8.48 4.40 17.57
N VAL A 114 -7.96 3.97 16.42
CA VAL A 114 -8.09 2.59 15.95
C VAL A 114 -7.19 1.69 16.78
N ASP A 115 -7.78 0.69 17.42
CA ASP A 115 -7.07 -0.28 18.26
C ASP A 115 -6.46 -1.42 17.42
N SER A 116 -5.33 -1.98 17.84
CA SER A 116 -4.58 -3.03 17.12
C SER A 116 -5.42 -4.27 16.88
N PHE A 117 -6.22 -4.69 17.86
CA PHE A 117 -7.14 -5.82 17.71
C PHE A 117 -8.15 -5.64 16.57
N GLN A 118 -8.52 -4.40 16.26
CA GLN A 118 -9.43 -4.09 15.17
C GLN A 118 -8.75 -4.27 13.82
N VAL A 119 -7.51 -3.78 13.70
CA VAL A 119 -6.66 -3.95 12.52
C VAL A 119 -6.41 -5.43 12.26
N ASP A 120 -6.08 -6.22 13.30
CA ASP A 120 -5.88 -7.67 13.19
C ASP A 120 -7.12 -8.39 12.65
N ARG A 121 -8.32 -7.98 13.09
CA ARG A 121 -9.58 -8.53 12.57
C ARG A 121 -9.79 -8.19 11.10
N TRP A 122 -9.44 -6.98 10.67
CA TRP A 122 -9.55 -6.59 9.26
C TRP A 122 -8.52 -7.33 8.39
N LEU A 123 -7.29 -7.48 8.88
CA LEU A 123 -6.25 -8.26 8.21
C LEU A 123 -6.63 -9.74 8.12
N SER A 124 -7.14 -10.36 9.19
CA SER A 124 -7.55 -11.78 9.16
C SER A 124 -8.73 -12.06 8.23
N PHE A 125 -9.53 -11.04 7.90
CA PHE A 125 -10.52 -11.14 6.85
C PHE A 125 -9.86 -11.25 5.47
N ALA A 126 -8.84 -10.43 5.20
CA ALA A 126 -8.21 -10.27 3.90
C ALA A 126 -7.05 -11.23 3.62
N ALA A 127 -6.29 -11.63 4.65
CA ALA A 127 -5.15 -12.54 4.59
C ALA A 127 -5.62 -13.97 4.27
N ARG A 128 -5.86 -14.20 2.97
CA ARG A 128 -6.32 -15.47 2.40
C ARG A 128 -5.37 -15.89 1.28
N PRO A 129 -5.32 -17.19 0.90
CA PRO A 129 -4.33 -17.74 -0.04
C PRO A 129 -4.28 -17.15 -1.46
N HIS A 130 -5.13 -16.19 -1.79
CA HIS A 130 -5.18 -15.53 -3.10
C HIS A 130 -4.75 -14.05 -3.04
N LEU A 131 -4.38 -13.54 -1.87
CA LEU A 131 -3.94 -12.16 -1.71
C LEU A 131 -2.58 -11.99 -2.39
N LYS A 132 -2.54 -11.07 -3.37
CA LYS A 132 -1.36 -10.75 -4.16
C LYS A 132 -0.71 -9.44 -3.74
N GLU A 133 -1.50 -8.49 -3.25
CA GLU A 133 -1.04 -7.16 -2.85
C GLU A 133 -1.54 -6.85 -1.43
N LEU A 134 -0.62 -6.66 -0.50
CA LEU A 134 -0.90 -6.20 0.84
C LEU A 134 -0.22 -4.85 1.05
N ILE A 135 -1.02 -3.82 1.30
CA ILE A 135 -0.58 -2.45 1.56
C ILE A 135 -1.18 -2.01 2.88
N VAL A 136 -0.35 -1.74 3.88
CA VAL A 136 -0.82 -1.33 5.21
C VAL A 136 -0.03 -0.08 5.61
N ASN A 137 -0.72 0.98 6.01
CA ASN A 137 -0.13 2.18 6.59
C ASN A 137 -0.81 2.45 7.92
N ALA A 138 -0.05 2.39 9.02
CA ALA A 138 -0.55 2.59 10.38
C ALA A 138 0.02 3.86 11.06
N GLY A 139 0.39 4.87 10.27
CA GLY A 139 0.99 6.13 10.76
C GLY A 139 0.19 6.86 11.84
N GLY A 140 -1.14 6.69 11.88
CA GLY A 140 -1.98 7.26 12.94
C GLY A 140 -1.80 6.64 14.32
N MET A 141 -1.39 5.37 14.41
CA MET A 141 -1.39 4.60 15.66
C MET A 141 -0.19 4.92 16.58
N TYR A 142 0.73 5.74 16.08
CA TYR A 142 2.03 6.05 16.67
C TYR A 142 1.95 6.79 18.00
N CYS A 143 1.02 7.72 18.12
CA CYS A 143 1.07 8.72 19.19
C CYS A 143 0.63 8.19 20.57
N MET A 144 -0.03 7.03 20.65
CA MET A 144 -0.66 6.55 21.89
C MET A 144 -0.16 5.17 22.37
N SER A 145 0.23 4.27 21.46
CA SER A 145 0.57 2.87 21.79
C SER A 145 1.93 2.42 21.25
N GLY A 146 2.70 3.32 20.62
CA GLY A 146 3.87 2.96 19.82
C GLY A 146 3.49 2.35 18.48
N PHE A 147 4.47 1.75 17.80
CA PHE A 147 4.28 1.13 16.49
C PHE A 147 3.29 -0.04 16.57
N TYR A 148 2.35 -0.12 15.60
CA TYR A 148 1.48 -1.29 15.46
C TYR A 148 2.32 -2.52 15.09
N CYS A 149 2.24 -3.61 15.86
CA CYS A 149 2.91 -4.86 15.53
C CYS A 149 2.09 -5.65 14.50
N LEU A 150 2.62 -5.84 13.29
CA LEU A 150 1.95 -6.64 12.28
C LEU A 150 1.97 -8.13 12.67
N PRO A 151 0.80 -8.79 12.77
CA PRO A 151 0.76 -10.18 13.17
C PRO A 151 1.27 -11.10 12.05
N GLN A 152 1.94 -12.19 12.44
CA GLN A 152 2.57 -13.13 11.52
C GLN A 152 1.60 -13.72 10.48
N PHE A 153 0.34 -13.98 10.85
CA PHE A 153 -0.67 -14.54 9.93
C PHE A 153 -0.93 -13.63 8.72
N ALA A 154 -0.68 -12.32 8.85
CA ALA A 154 -0.86 -11.38 7.74
C ALA A 154 0.21 -11.54 6.65
N LEU A 155 1.30 -12.25 6.96
CA LEU A 155 2.42 -12.52 6.06
C LEU A 155 2.53 -13.99 5.64
N ASP A 156 1.72 -14.90 6.19
CA ASP A 156 1.70 -16.31 5.78
C ASP A 156 0.91 -16.51 4.47
N LEU A 157 1.41 -15.89 3.39
CA LEU A 157 0.72 -15.74 2.11
C LEU A 157 1.62 -16.10 0.93
N THR A 158 1.51 -17.33 0.44
CA THR A 158 2.36 -17.83 -0.66
C THR A 158 2.09 -17.17 -2.01
N SER A 159 0.91 -16.58 -2.19
CA SER A 159 0.51 -15.84 -3.41
C SER A 159 0.94 -14.38 -3.42
N LEU A 160 1.50 -13.86 -2.32
CA LEU A 160 1.79 -12.44 -2.18
C LEU A 160 2.93 -12.04 -3.13
N THR A 161 2.68 -10.99 -3.92
CA THR A 161 3.61 -10.44 -4.91
C THR A 161 4.08 -9.03 -4.56
N ILE A 162 3.24 -8.26 -3.87
CA ILE A 162 3.55 -6.89 -3.41
C ILE A 162 3.25 -6.79 -1.92
N LEU A 163 4.26 -6.36 -1.16
CA LEU A 163 4.17 -6.06 0.25
C LEU A 163 4.62 -4.61 0.47
N ASN A 164 3.71 -3.74 0.92
CA ASN A 164 4.02 -2.36 1.26
C ASN A 164 3.58 -2.07 2.70
N LEU A 165 4.56 -1.87 3.57
CA LEU A 165 4.35 -1.63 4.99
C LEU A 165 4.83 -0.23 5.35
N LYS A 166 3.82 0.58 5.61
CA LYS A 166 3.74 1.89 6.22
C LYS A 166 3.77 1.88 7.73
N PHE A 167 4.80 2.40 8.36
CA PHE A 167 4.63 2.86 9.71
C PHE A 167 4.15 1.71 10.66
N MET A 168 4.99 0.72 10.93
CA MET A 168 4.64 -0.40 11.84
C MET A 168 5.87 -1.13 12.37
N LYS A 169 5.65 -2.13 13.22
CA LYS A 169 6.71 -3.02 13.74
C LYS A 169 6.54 -4.44 13.21
N LEU A 170 7.63 -5.10 12.88
CA LEU A 170 7.66 -6.53 12.56
C LEU A 170 8.40 -7.31 13.64
N GLU A 171 7.64 -8.06 14.43
CA GLU A 171 8.16 -9.00 15.41
C GLU A 171 7.91 -10.45 14.95
N ASP A 172 8.86 -11.34 15.22
CA ASP A 172 8.71 -12.80 15.11
C ASP A 172 8.15 -13.35 13.77
N ILE A 173 8.69 -12.90 12.63
CA ILE A 173 8.36 -13.46 11.31
C ILE A 173 9.21 -14.71 10.96
N SER A 174 9.65 -15.43 11.99
CA SER A 174 10.57 -16.57 11.90
C SER A 174 10.03 -17.76 11.11
N HIS A 175 8.73 -17.85 10.82
CA HIS A 175 8.12 -18.91 9.99
C HIS A 175 7.44 -18.39 8.72
N VAL A 176 7.50 -17.09 8.45
CA VAL A 176 6.93 -16.48 7.23
C VAL A 176 7.69 -16.96 6.00
N ASN A 177 6.98 -17.34 4.94
CA ASN A 177 7.56 -17.70 3.64
C ASN A 177 6.78 -17.00 2.52
N LEU A 178 7.47 -16.18 1.74
CA LEU A 178 6.88 -15.34 0.70
C LEU A 178 7.51 -15.66 -0.68
N PRO A 179 7.31 -16.88 -1.20
CA PRO A 179 8.02 -17.38 -2.39
C PRO A 179 7.73 -16.57 -3.66
N SER A 180 6.55 -15.95 -3.74
CA SER A 180 6.09 -15.21 -4.93
C SER A 180 6.34 -13.70 -4.83
N LEU A 181 6.96 -13.21 -3.75
CA LEU A 181 7.10 -11.77 -3.52
C LEU A 181 8.09 -11.17 -4.50
N LYS A 182 7.61 -10.19 -5.28
CA LYS A 182 8.38 -9.47 -6.31
C LYS A 182 8.77 -8.07 -5.87
N SER A 183 7.89 -7.41 -5.10
CA SER A 183 8.11 -6.04 -4.62
C SER A 183 7.90 -5.95 -3.12
N MET A 184 8.89 -5.43 -2.41
CA MET A 184 8.84 -5.13 -0.98
C MET A 184 9.13 -3.65 -0.76
N SER A 185 8.30 -2.98 0.05
CA SER A 185 8.46 -1.57 0.38
C SER A 185 8.20 -1.36 1.86
N PHE A 186 9.23 -1.02 2.63
CA PHE A 186 9.14 -0.66 4.03
C PHE A 186 9.47 0.82 4.19
N SER A 187 8.56 1.61 4.78
CA SER A 187 8.88 2.98 5.23
C SER A 187 8.56 3.11 6.71
N TYR A 188 9.52 3.56 7.51
CA TYR A 188 9.35 3.72 8.96
C TYR A 188 8.85 2.42 9.62
N VAL A 189 9.48 1.29 9.24
CA VAL A 189 9.14 -0.03 9.79
C VAL A 189 10.24 -0.45 10.76
N ASP A 190 9.88 -0.59 12.03
CA ASP A 190 10.77 -1.12 13.06
C ASP A 190 10.94 -2.64 12.85
N VAL A 191 12.13 -3.06 12.42
CA VAL A 191 12.47 -4.46 12.13
C VAL A 191 13.87 -4.77 12.67
N GLU A 192 13.99 -5.79 13.52
CA GLU A 192 15.31 -6.26 13.94
C GLU A 192 16.13 -6.79 12.74
N ALA A 193 17.45 -6.52 12.74
CA ALA A 193 18.38 -6.99 11.71
C ALA A 193 18.27 -8.50 11.40
N LYS A 194 18.10 -9.34 12.42
CA LYS A 194 17.96 -10.80 12.28
C LYS A 194 16.66 -11.16 11.58
N VAL A 195 15.59 -10.45 11.92
CA VAL A 195 14.24 -10.63 11.39
C VAL A 195 14.21 -10.26 9.91
N LEU A 196 14.79 -9.10 9.56
CA LEU A 196 14.94 -8.67 8.17
C LEU A 196 15.78 -9.67 7.37
N HIS A 197 16.94 -10.10 7.88
CA HIS A 197 17.78 -11.10 7.22
C HIS A 197 17.02 -12.41 6.97
N ASN A 198 16.20 -12.88 7.91
CA ASN A 198 15.39 -14.08 7.72
C ASN A 198 14.29 -13.91 6.66
N LEU A 199 13.68 -12.72 6.57
CA LEU A 199 12.70 -12.40 5.54
C LEU A 199 13.33 -12.45 4.14
N ILE A 200 14.55 -11.89 4.01
CA ILE A 200 15.33 -11.86 2.76
C ILE A 200 15.54 -13.27 2.19
N LEU A 201 15.93 -14.23 3.05
CA LEU A 201 16.16 -15.63 2.63
C LEU A 201 14.90 -16.35 2.14
N ARG A 202 13.72 -15.78 2.40
CA ARG A 202 12.42 -16.40 2.14
C ARG A 202 11.60 -15.64 1.10
N CYS A 203 12.24 -14.71 0.41
CA CYS A 203 11.69 -13.97 -0.73
C CYS A 203 12.57 -14.21 -1.99
N PRO A 204 12.65 -15.46 -2.51
CA PRO A 204 13.55 -15.80 -3.61
C PRO A 204 13.22 -15.09 -4.94
N SER A 205 11.99 -14.59 -5.09
CA SER A 205 11.51 -13.94 -6.33
C SER A 205 11.57 -12.42 -6.27
N LEU A 206 12.25 -11.82 -5.27
CA LEU A 206 12.24 -10.38 -5.07
C LEU A 206 13.03 -9.66 -6.17
N GLU A 207 12.34 -8.79 -6.91
CA GLU A 207 12.87 -8.01 -8.04
C GLU A 207 13.10 -6.54 -7.64
N SER A 208 12.27 -6.00 -6.73
CA SER A 208 12.33 -4.62 -6.28
C SER A 208 12.23 -4.51 -4.75
N CYS A 209 13.14 -3.76 -4.14
CA CYS A 209 13.15 -3.49 -2.70
C CYS A 209 13.25 -1.99 -2.45
N PHE A 210 12.34 -1.46 -1.63
CA PHE A 210 12.36 -0.10 -1.13
C PHE A 210 12.43 -0.15 0.40
N ILE A 211 13.40 0.53 0.99
CA ILE A 211 13.56 0.65 2.43
C ILE A 211 13.79 2.12 2.77
N GLU A 212 13.01 2.65 3.70
CA GLU A 212 13.15 3.99 4.26
C GLU A 212 13.22 3.85 5.77
N ASP A 213 14.41 4.12 6.31
CA ASP A 213 14.73 4.02 7.73
C ASP A 213 14.27 5.28 8.48
N ASP A 214 14.05 5.13 9.79
CA ASP A 214 13.72 6.22 10.70
C ASP A 214 15.00 6.67 11.42
N GLU A 215 15.59 7.79 10.99
CA GLU A 215 16.89 8.28 11.48
C GLU A 215 16.90 8.57 13.00
N ASP A 216 15.71 8.78 13.61
CA ASP A 216 15.56 9.03 15.05
C ASP A 216 15.63 7.77 15.93
N ASN A 217 15.46 6.58 15.35
CA ASN A 217 15.62 5.32 16.07
C ASN A 217 17.04 4.79 15.82
N GLU A 218 17.75 4.41 16.89
CA GLU A 218 19.02 3.65 16.81
C GLU A 218 18.87 2.25 16.14
N THR A 219 17.75 1.99 15.44
CA THR A 219 17.57 0.84 14.55
C THR A 219 18.37 1.07 13.28
N VAL A 220 19.70 1.16 13.43
CA VAL A 220 20.65 1.04 12.33
C VAL A 220 20.28 -0.24 11.59
N LEU A 221 19.61 -0.12 10.44
CA LEU A 221 19.57 -1.19 9.47
C LEU A 221 20.99 -1.71 9.40
N PRO A 222 21.22 -3.00 9.66
CA PRO A 222 22.55 -3.50 9.92
C PRO A 222 23.40 -3.03 8.75
N SER A 223 24.49 -2.33 9.04
CA SER A 223 25.49 -1.88 8.06
C SER A 223 26.06 -3.04 7.20
N ASN A 224 25.62 -4.27 7.49
CA ASN A 224 25.84 -5.53 6.81
C ASN A 224 24.56 -6.16 6.23
N LEU A 225 23.56 -5.38 5.78
CA LEU A 225 22.41 -5.94 5.09
C LEU A 225 22.94 -6.71 3.87
N GLN A 226 22.87 -8.04 3.91
CA GLN A 226 23.41 -8.91 2.86
C GLN A 226 22.47 -8.94 1.65
N ILE A 227 22.27 -7.78 1.04
CA ILE A 227 21.46 -7.59 -0.17
C ILE A 227 21.97 -8.52 -1.28
N SER A 228 23.27 -8.83 -1.29
CA SER A 228 23.91 -9.83 -2.17
C SER A 228 23.21 -11.19 -2.22
N ARG A 229 22.38 -11.52 -1.23
CA ARG A 229 21.66 -12.80 -1.13
C ARG A 229 20.35 -12.83 -1.89
N PHE A 230 19.89 -11.71 -2.44
CA PHE A 230 18.74 -11.72 -3.33
C PHE A 230 19.17 -12.16 -4.74
N PRO A 231 18.72 -13.33 -5.22
CA PRO A 231 19.20 -13.85 -6.49
C PRO A 231 18.69 -13.05 -7.70
N LEU A 232 17.60 -12.29 -7.54
CA LEU A 232 16.87 -11.65 -8.64
C LEU A 232 16.63 -10.14 -8.42
N LEU A 233 17.25 -9.53 -7.39
CA LEU A 233 17.00 -8.11 -7.10
C LEU A 233 17.60 -7.22 -8.19
N GLU A 234 16.73 -6.54 -8.93
CA GLU A 234 17.12 -5.64 -10.03
C GLU A 234 17.06 -4.17 -9.61
N SER A 235 16.19 -3.81 -8.66
CA SER A 235 16.00 -2.43 -8.21
C SER A 235 16.04 -2.33 -6.69
N LEU A 236 16.89 -1.44 -6.19
CA LEU A 236 17.00 -1.10 -4.78
C LEU A 236 16.84 0.41 -4.59
N THR A 237 15.96 0.79 -3.68
CA THR A 237 15.86 2.16 -3.18
C THR A 237 16.03 2.16 -1.68
N PHE A 238 16.96 2.97 -1.20
CA PHE A 238 17.26 3.11 0.22
C PHE A 238 17.19 4.58 0.61
N LYS A 239 16.38 4.90 1.61
CA LYS A 239 16.32 6.24 2.22
C LYS A 239 16.78 6.21 3.67
N GLY A 240 17.58 7.19 4.09
CA GLY A 240 18.14 7.27 5.45
C GLY A 240 19.38 6.42 5.66
N CYS A 241 20.25 6.28 4.65
CA CYS A 241 21.46 5.48 4.78
C CYS A 241 22.62 6.27 5.42
N HIS A 242 23.07 5.86 6.61
CA HIS A 242 24.29 6.39 7.22
C HIS A 242 25.56 5.60 6.84
N GLN A 243 25.49 4.28 6.60
CA GLN A 243 26.65 3.49 6.15
C GLN A 243 26.18 2.19 5.48
N VAL A 244 26.53 1.98 4.21
CA VAL A 244 26.13 0.77 3.46
C VAL A 244 27.25 0.30 2.54
N ASP A 245 27.60 -0.99 2.61
CA ASP A 245 28.41 -1.69 1.61
C ASP A 245 27.48 -2.53 0.72
N ILE A 246 27.26 -2.08 -0.52
CA ILE A 246 26.37 -2.74 -1.47
C ILE A 246 27.21 -3.59 -2.41
N ARG A 247 27.12 -4.92 -2.27
CA ARG A 247 27.71 -5.86 -3.23
C ARG A 247 26.63 -6.66 -3.92
N HIS A 248 26.41 -6.44 -5.21
CA HIS A 248 25.31 -7.11 -5.91
C HIS A 248 25.54 -7.29 -7.41
N GLN A 249 25.48 -8.53 -7.88
CA GLN A 249 25.77 -8.85 -9.29
C GLN A 249 24.59 -8.58 -10.24
N TYR A 250 23.34 -8.63 -9.76
CA TYR A 250 22.16 -8.51 -10.63
C TYR A 250 21.45 -7.14 -10.52
N LEU A 251 22.00 -6.24 -9.69
CA LEU A 251 21.37 -4.94 -9.43
C LEU A 251 21.55 -4.06 -10.66
N LYS A 252 20.44 -3.53 -11.19
CA LYS A 252 20.42 -2.63 -12.36
C LYS A 252 20.13 -1.19 -11.96
N VAL A 253 19.31 -0.99 -10.95
CA VAL A 253 18.90 0.33 -10.46
C VAL A 253 19.20 0.46 -8.98
N LEU A 254 19.91 1.52 -8.61
CA LEU A 254 20.19 1.87 -7.23
C LEU A 254 19.82 3.34 -6.99
N VAL A 255 18.94 3.56 -6.04
CA VAL A 255 18.56 4.90 -5.57
C VAL A 255 18.91 5.03 -4.11
N LEU A 256 19.72 6.02 -3.78
CA LEU A 256 20.11 6.36 -2.41
C LEU A 256 19.59 7.76 -2.11
N GLU A 257 18.86 7.91 -1.01
CA GLU A 257 18.38 9.19 -0.51
C GLU A 257 18.81 9.38 0.93
N LYS A 258 19.51 10.47 1.22
CA LYS A 258 19.87 10.84 2.60
C LYS A 258 19.07 12.09 3.00
N ARG A 259 18.38 12.04 4.14
CA ARG A 259 17.67 13.19 4.70
C ARG A 259 18.62 13.97 5.63
N VAL A 260 18.20 15.18 6.00
CA VAL A 260 19.00 16.14 6.76
C VAL A 260 19.15 15.64 8.20
N ASP A 261 20.38 15.31 8.59
CA ASP A 261 20.75 15.09 9.99
C ASP A 261 20.86 16.46 10.69
N TRP A 262 20.28 16.60 11.89
CA TRP A 262 20.60 17.71 12.80
C TRP A 262 21.84 17.41 13.69
N VAL A 263 22.47 16.26 13.48
CA VAL A 263 23.54 15.74 14.33
C VAL A 263 24.80 15.51 13.49
N GLU A 264 25.94 15.87 14.08
CA GLU A 264 27.30 16.02 13.53
C GLU A 264 27.67 15.17 12.31
N GLU A 265 28.41 15.81 11.39
CA GLU A 265 29.08 15.28 10.19
C GLU A 265 29.86 13.98 10.45
N VAL A 266 29.17 12.84 10.57
CA VAL A 266 29.84 11.55 10.46
C VAL A 266 30.22 11.40 9.00
N LYS A 267 31.53 11.42 8.72
CA LYS A 267 32.09 11.08 7.42
C LYS A 267 31.74 9.63 7.10
N SER A 268 30.59 9.47 6.48
CA SER A 268 30.08 8.20 6.03
C SER A 268 30.58 7.91 4.62
N GLU A 269 31.23 6.77 4.46
CA GLU A 269 31.67 6.26 3.16
C GLU A 269 30.70 5.15 2.72
N ILE A 270 30.20 5.27 1.48
CA ILE A 270 29.35 4.25 0.84
C ILE A 270 30.20 3.53 -0.20
N SER A 271 30.32 2.21 -0.05
CA SER A 271 31.01 1.33 -0.99
C SER A 271 29.97 0.60 -1.84
N ILE A 272 30.10 0.66 -3.16
CA ILE A 272 29.17 0.03 -4.11
C ILE A 272 29.99 -0.84 -5.07
N ASP A 273 29.86 -2.16 -4.98
CA ASP A 273 30.39 -3.14 -5.93
C ASP A 273 29.21 -3.82 -6.66
N ALA A 274 28.76 -3.18 -7.73
CA ALA A 274 27.62 -3.62 -8.51
C ALA A 274 27.95 -3.53 -10.01
N PRO A 275 28.58 -4.56 -10.59
CA PRO A 275 29.15 -4.48 -11.93
C PRO A 275 28.11 -4.33 -13.05
N ASN A 276 26.87 -4.78 -12.82
CA ASN A 276 25.76 -4.68 -13.77
C ASN A 276 24.80 -3.52 -13.46
N LEU A 277 25.20 -2.60 -12.58
CA LEU A 277 24.42 -1.40 -12.28
C LEU A 277 24.35 -0.52 -13.54
N VAL A 278 23.14 -0.14 -13.94
CA VAL A 278 22.85 0.65 -15.14
C VAL A 278 22.46 2.08 -14.76
N CYS A 279 21.65 2.25 -13.72
CA CYS A 279 21.16 3.54 -13.27
C CYS A 279 21.49 3.73 -11.78
N PHE A 280 22.12 4.85 -11.46
CA PHE A 280 22.40 5.30 -10.11
C PHE A 280 21.76 6.66 -9.87
N SER A 281 21.00 6.79 -8.77
CA SER A 281 20.49 8.07 -8.31
C SER A 281 20.92 8.30 -6.87
N TYR A 282 21.49 9.46 -6.59
CA TYR A 282 21.83 9.92 -5.25
C TYR A 282 21.17 11.27 -5.01
N ASN A 283 20.33 11.33 -3.98
CA ASN A 283 19.58 12.51 -3.62
C ASN A 283 19.90 12.86 -2.17
N SER A 284 20.50 14.01 -1.90
CA SER A 284 20.87 14.37 -0.52
C SER A 284 21.02 15.88 -0.33
N SER A 285 20.96 16.34 0.91
CA SER A 285 21.45 17.68 1.30
C SER A 285 22.97 17.72 1.46
N GLU A 286 23.64 16.58 1.56
CA GLU A 286 25.07 16.46 1.88
C GLU A 286 25.84 15.57 0.88
N LEU A 287 27.13 15.85 0.75
CA LEU A 287 28.04 15.04 -0.06
C LEU A 287 28.61 13.90 0.77
N LEU A 288 28.14 12.68 0.52
CA LEU A 288 28.79 11.47 1.00
C LEU A 288 29.95 11.06 0.10
N GLN A 289 30.98 10.47 0.69
CA GLN A 289 32.03 9.83 -0.08
C GLN A 289 31.50 8.51 -0.64
N ILE A 290 31.26 8.45 -1.94
CA ILE A 290 30.77 7.24 -2.62
C ILE A 290 31.92 6.64 -3.43
N VAL A 291 32.33 5.43 -3.07
CA VAL A 291 33.28 4.61 -3.83
C VAL A 291 32.50 3.55 -4.58
N MET A 292 32.56 3.59 -5.92
CA MET A 292 31.75 2.71 -6.77
C MET A 292 32.60 1.94 -7.79
N ASN A 293 32.36 0.64 -7.87
CA ASN A 293 32.80 -0.27 -8.92
C ASN A 293 31.57 -0.75 -9.73
N SER A 294 31.21 0.02 -10.75
CA SER A 294 30.07 -0.24 -11.63
C SER A 294 30.42 0.08 -13.09
N PRO A 295 31.22 -0.76 -13.77
CA PRO A 295 31.66 -0.53 -15.15
C PRO A 295 30.54 -0.38 -16.19
N ASN A 296 29.34 -0.92 -15.93
CA ASN A 296 28.21 -0.85 -16.86
C ASN A 296 27.23 0.32 -16.60
N LEU A 297 27.62 1.28 -15.75
CA LEU A 297 26.77 2.41 -15.40
C LEU A 297 26.52 3.33 -16.62
N LEU A 298 25.25 3.56 -16.95
CA LEU A 298 24.83 4.39 -18.08
C LEU A 298 24.23 5.73 -17.63
N GLU A 299 23.48 5.72 -16.53
CA GLU A 299 22.79 6.90 -16.01
C GLU A 299 23.21 7.17 -14.58
N THR A 300 23.54 8.44 -14.30
CA THR A 300 23.87 8.92 -12.95
C THR A 300 23.16 10.23 -12.70
N ASN A 301 22.26 10.22 -11.72
CA ASN A 301 21.52 11.39 -11.29
C ASN A 301 21.97 11.74 -9.87
N ILE A 302 22.69 12.85 -9.73
CA ILE A 302 23.08 13.38 -8.43
C ILE A 302 22.29 14.65 -8.22
N THR A 303 21.40 14.64 -7.23
CA THR A 303 20.64 15.82 -6.83
C THR A 303 21.06 16.24 -5.43
N LEU A 304 21.49 17.50 -5.31
CA LEU A 304 21.82 18.13 -4.04
C LEU A 304 20.75 19.16 -3.73
N TYR A 305 20.10 19.03 -2.58
CA TYR A 305 19.11 19.99 -2.12
C TYR A 305 19.81 21.08 -1.30
N GLU A 306 19.79 22.32 -1.78
CA GLU A 306 20.09 23.48 -0.93
C GLU A 306 18.84 23.82 -0.12
N PHE A 307 18.94 23.80 1.21
CA PHE A 307 17.91 24.39 2.07
C PHE A 307 18.06 25.91 1.99
N GLU A 308 17.17 26.59 1.27
CA GLU A 308 16.95 28.01 1.50
C GLU A 308 16.29 28.15 2.88
N GLU A 309 17.07 28.57 3.89
CA GLU A 309 16.54 29.04 5.15
C GLU A 309 15.61 30.23 4.90
N THR A 310 14.31 29.98 4.69
CA THR A 310 13.31 31.03 4.91
C THR A 310 13.17 31.20 6.41
N CYS A 311 14.14 31.87 7.01
CA CYS A 311 14.05 32.43 8.35
C CYS A 311 13.01 33.55 8.30
N SER A 312 11.72 33.21 8.38
CA SER A 312 10.68 34.17 8.67
C SER A 312 10.79 34.53 10.15
N MET A 313 11.63 35.51 10.46
CA MET A 313 11.46 36.33 11.65
C MET A 313 10.15 37.10 11.51
N GLU A 314 9.16 36.78 12.34
CA GLU A 314 8.20 37.71 12.94
C GLU A 314 7.41 37.03 14.08
#